data_AF-A0A1A0L7H4-F1
#
_entry.id   AF-A0A1A0L7H4-F1
#
_cell.length_a   1.000
_cell.length_b   1.000
_cell.length_c   1.000
_cell.angle_alpha   90.00
_cell.angle_beta   90.00
_cell.angle_gamma   90.00
#
_symmetry.space_group_name_H-M   'P 1'
#
loop_
_entity.id
_entity.type
_entity.pdbx_description
1 polymer ?
#
loop_
_entity_poly.entity_id
_entity_poly.type
_entity_poly.pdbx_seq_one_letter_code
_entity_poly.pdbx_strand_id
1 'polypeptide(L)'
;MIRTLLFSRLRALCSLGMVLGICSISTMASWSDSASVTTAAFTVGSVDLKLNGQDSLTWTAMNQSDMQPGSSRAANLTVKNAGGYNLTYSAIIGPVPTGAMYDHGVFRVYSGATPVNGNGVGKCSGGTAIGTLEPGLSSTVSSTIPTLPTHTG
;
A
#
# COMPACT_ATOMS: atom_id res chain seq x y z
N MET A 1 92.37 -1.03 18.36
CA MET A 1 91.25 -0.97 17.40
C MET A 1 89.93 -1.58 17.91
N ILE A 2 89.93 -2.44 18.95
CA ILE A 2 88.72 -3.17 19.42
C ILE A 2 87.80 -2.33 20.35
N ARG A 3 88.33 -1.40 21.16
CA ARG A 3 87.54 -0.60 22.12
C ARG A 3 86.59 0.41 21.47
N THR A 4 86.90 0.90 20.27
CA THR A 4 86.08 1.88 19.54
C THR A 4 84.82 1.27 18.92
N LEU A 5 84.89 -0.01 18.53
CA LEU A 5 83.77 -0.75 17.94
C LEU A 5 82.68 -1.06 18.98
N LEU A 6 83.08 -1.36 20.22
CA LEU A 6 82.14 -1.61 21.33
C LEU A 6 81.32 -0.37 21.70
N PHE A 7 81.95 0.80 21.68
CA PHE A 7 81.28 2.07 21.99
C PHE A 7 80.25 2.47 20.92
N SER A 8 80.57 2.23 19.65
CA SER A 8 79.66 2.51 18.53
C SER A 8 78.44 1.57 18.54
N ARG A 9 78.66 0.28 18.86
CA ARG A 9 77.56 -0.70 18.98
C ARG A 9 76.64 -0.43 20.17
N LEU A 10 77.18 -0.02 21.31
CA LEU A 10 76.38 0.32 22.49
C LEU A 10 75.48 1.54 22.26
N ARG A 11 76.00 2.56 21.57
CA ARG A 11 75.23 3.75 21.22
C ARG A 11 74.11 3.44 20.23
N ALA A 12 74.38 2.57 19.24
CA ALA A 12 73.36 2.11 18.31
C ALA A 12 72.23 1.33 19.00
N LEU A 13 72.56 0.46 19.96
CA LEU A 13 71.57 -0.29 20.74
C LEU A 13 70.70 0.62 21.60
N CYS A 14 71.27 1.62 22.28
CA CYS A 14 70.51 2.60 23.04
C CYS A 14 69.56 3.42 22.16
N SER A 15 70.01 3.84 20.97
CA SER A 15 69.14 4.56 20.03
C SER A 15 68.02 3.68 19.48
N LEU A 16 68.28 2.40 19.22
CA LEU A 16 67.26 1.47 18.73
C LEU A 16 66.21 1.17 19.81
N GLY A 17 66.61 1.06 21.08
CA GLY A 17 65.70 0.88 22.21
C GLY A 17 64.74 2.07 22.41
N MET A 18 65.22 3.30 22.21
CA MET A 18 64.37 4.49 22.27
C MET A 18 63.35 4.54 21.12
N VAL A 19 63.75 4.15 19.90
CA VAL A 19 62.84 4.09 18.74
C VAL A 19 61.77 3.02 18.96
N LEU A 20 62.17 1.81 19.37
CA LEU A 20 61.25 0.70 19.62
C LEU A 20 60.32 0.98 20.81
N GLY A 21 60.75 1.77 21.80
CA GLY A 21 59.94 2.18 22.95
C GLY A 21 58.86 3.21 22.63
N ILE A 22 59.03 4.03 21.58
CA ILE A 22 58.02 5.00 21.12
C ILE A 22 57.07 4.37 20.10
N CYS A 23 57.50 3.34 19.37
CA CYS A 23 56.67 2.64 18.37
C CYS A 23 55.66 1.64 18.95
N SER A 24 55.68 1.38 20.26
CA SER A 24 54.80 0.40 20.92
C SER A 24 53.49 0.97 21.47
N ILE A 25 53.24 2.27 21.32
CA ILE A 25 51.89 2.82 21.48
C ILE A 25 51.14 2.52 20.20
N SER A 26 50.61 1.30 20.11
CA SER A 26 49.60 0.94 19.12
C SER A 26 48.52 2.02 19.20
N THR A 27 48.40 2.83 18.14
CA THR A 27 47.29 3.76 17.98
C THR A 27 46.03 2.91 17.94
N MET A 28 45.45 2.66 19.11
CA MET A 28 44.10 2.14 19.22
C MET A 28 43.19 3.30 18.85
N ALA A 29 43.10 3.58 17.55
CA ALA A 29 41.97 4.32 17.04
C ALA A 29 40.78 3.39 17.24
N SER A 30 40.07 3.57 18.36
CA SER A 30 38.72 3.05 18.51
C SER A 30 37.79 4.03 17.78
N TRP A 31 37.48 3.71 16.54
CA TRP A 31 36.44 4.38 15.76
C TRP A 31 35.26 3.42 15.67
N SER A 32 34.65 3.17 16.82
CA SER A 32 33.26 2.71 16.84
C SER A 32 32.40 3.94 17.08
N ASP A 33 32.09 4.66 16.00
CA ASP A 33 30.91 5.51 16.00
C ASP A 33 29.70 4.58 15.87
N SER A 34 29.15 4.20 17.02
CA SER A 34 27.86 3.52 17.08
C SER A 34 26.78 4.59 17.06
N ALA A 35 26.49 5.13 15.87
CA ALA A 35 25.26 5.84 15.65
C ALA A 35 24.13 4.81 15.67
N SER A 36 23.38 4.75 16.78
CA SER A 36 22.06 4.13 16.76
C SER A 36 21.20 5.00 15.85
N VAL A 37 21.20 4.68 14.56
CA VAL A 37 20.15 5.12 13.66
C VAL A 37 18.90 4.45 14.22
N THR A 38 18.16 5.20 15.03
CA THR A 38 16.76 4.94 15.30
C THR A 38 16.07 5.15 13.95
N THR A 39 16.20 4.18 13.04
CA THR A 39 15.33 4.11 11.88
C THR A 39 13.95 4.02 12.49
N ALA A 40 13.20 5.11 12.41
CA ALA A 40 11.78 5.13 12.68
C ALA A 40 11.23 3.84 12.07
N ALA A 41 10.60 3.02 12.92
CA ALA A 41 10.24 1.64 12.60
C ALA A 41 9.85 1.51 11.12
N PHE A 42 10.47 0.59 10.39
CA PHE A 42 9.99 0.20 9.08
C PHE A 42 8.62 -0.46 9.29
N THR A 43 7.58 0.36 9.38
CA THR A 43 6.21 -0.10 9.45
C THR A 43 5.85 -0.57 8.06
N VAL A 44 5.87 -1.88 7.87
CA VAL A 44 5.20 -2.51 6.73
C VAL A 44 3.70 -2.33 6.97
N GLY A 45 3.10 -1.29 6.39
CA GLY A 45 1.64 -1.21 6.41
C GLY A 45 1.03 -2.14 5.38
N SER A 46 -0.11 -2.72 5.74
CA SER A 46 -0.85 -3.64 4.88
C SER A 46 -1.73 -2.88 3.90
N VAL A 47 -1.82 -3.40 2.67
CA VAL A 47 -2.83 -2.99 1.68
C VAL A 47 -3.84 -4.13 1.64
N ASP A 48 -5.06 -3.87 2.12
CA ASP A 48 -6.13 -4.88 2.17
C ASP A 48 -7.46 -4.21 1.77
N LEU A 49 -8.05 -4.72 0.68
CA LEU A 49 -9.32 -4.26 0.11
C LEU A 49 -10.34 -5.37 0.22
N LYS A 50 -11.41 -5.13 0.96
CA LYS A 50 -12.50 -6.09 1.15
C LYS A 50 -13.76 -5.65 0.42
N LEU A 51 -14.33 -6.57 -0.32
CA LEU A 51 -15.61 -6.46 -1.01
C LEU A 51 -16.67 -7.23 -0.21
N ASN A 52 -17.64 -6.52 0.37
CA ASN A 52 -18.60 -7.08 1.33
C ASN A 52 -17.94 -7.90 2.45
N GLY A 53 -16.73 -7.49 2.88
CA GLY A 53 -15.97 -8.17 3.93
C GLY A 53 -15.13 -9.37 3.47
N GLN A 54 -15.06 -9.65 2.17
CA GLN A 54 -14.27 -10.74 1.57
C GLN A 54 -13.17 -10.20 0.67
N ASP A 55 -12.07 -10.94 0.51
CA ASP A 55 -10.94 -10.55 -0.35
C ASP A 55 -11.23 -10.84 -1.84
N SER A 56 -12.15 -11.76 -2.10
CA SER A 56 -12.68 -12.08 -3.43
C SER A 56 -14.18 -12.32 -3.34
N LEU A 57 -14.94 -11.71 -4.25
CA LEU A 57 -16.39 -11.79 -4.27
C LEU A 57 -16.91 -11.97 -5.69
N THR A 58 -17.70 -13.01 -5.91
CA THR A 58 -18.59 -13.09 -7.08
C THR A 58 -19.89 -12.38 -6.75
N TRP A 59 -20.10 -11.19 -7.33
CA TRP A 59 -21.25 -10.34 -7.00
C TRP A 59 -22.42 -10.59 -7.94
N THR A 60 -23.47 -11.24 -7.44
CA THR A 60 -24.69 -11.60 -8.20
C THR A 60 -25.89 -10.72 -7.85
N ALA A 61 -25.72 -9.73 -6.97
CA ALA A 61 -26.80 -8.89 -6.49
C ALA A 61 -27.37 -7.94 -7.54
N MET A 62 -26.77 -7.85 -8.75
CA MET A 62 -27.37 -7.19 -9.92
C MET A 62 -27.97 -8.14 -10.95
N ASN A 63 -27.82 -9.46 -10.81
CA ASN A 63 -28.40 -10.44 -11.75
C ASN A 63 -29.94 -10.41 -11.70
N GLN A 64 -30.58 -10.05 -12.80
CA GLN A 64 -32.02 -10.09 -12.94
C GLN A 64 -32.38 -10.69 -14.30
N SER A 65 -33.31 -11.65 -14.29
CA SER A 65 -33.91 -12.20 -15.50
C SER A 65 -35.17 -11.42 -15.85
N ASP A 66 -35.65 -11.60 -17.08
CA ASP A 66 -36.99 -11.16 -17.51
C ASP A 66 -37.26 -9.66 -17.32
N MET A 67 -36.21 -8.83 -17.44
CA MET A 67 -36.35 -7.39 -17.37
C MET A 67 -37.16 -6.88 -18.56
N GLN A 68 -38.31 -6.30 -18.27
CA GLN A 68 -39.13 -5.60 -19.24
C GLN A 68 -38.63 -4.16 -19.43
N PRO A 69 -38.89 -3.53 -20.59
CA PRO A 69 -38.59 -2.11 -20.78
C PRO A 69 -39.16 -1.27 -19.63
N GLY A 70 -38.34 -0.38 -19.06
CA GLY A 70 -38.68 0.44 -17.89
C GLY A 70 -38.42 -0.22 -16.53
N SER A 71 -38.07 -1.51 -16.50
CA SER A 71 -37.60 -2.16 -15.27
C SER A 71 -36.19 -1.71 -14.93
N SER A 72 -35.87 -1.62 -13.64
CA SER A 72 -34.52 -1.32 -13.17
C SER A 72 -34.19 -2.10 -11.91
N ARG A 73 -32.90 -2.22 -11.60
CA ARG A 73 -32.43 -2.85 -10.37
C ARG A 73 -31.32 -2.04 -9.73
N ALA A 74 -31.38 -1.92 -8.41
CA ALA A 74 -30.33 -1.30 -7.61
C ALA A 74 -29.78 -2.32 -6.61
N ALA A 75 -28.45 -2.34 -6.44
CA ALA A 75 -27.77 -3.16 -5.45
C ALA A 75 -26.58 -2.37 -4.88
N ASN A 76 -26.15 -2.72 -3.67
CA ASN A 76 -24.94 -2.17 -3.08
C ASN A 76 -23.79 -3.16 -3.20
N LEU A 77 -22.59 -2.61 -3.34
CA LEU A 77 -21.34 -3.30 -3.15
C LEU A 77 -20.54 -2.48 -2.14
N THR A 78 -20.31 -3.04 -0.97
CA THR A 78 -19.55 -2.38 0.09
C THR A 78 -18.07 -2.62 -0.16
N VAL A 79 -17.33 -1.57 -0.44
CA VAL A 79 -15.86 -1.61 -0.56
C VAL A 79 -15.27 -1.03 0.72
N LYS A 80 -14.42 -1.81 1.40
CA LYS A 80 -13.81 -1.43 2.67
C LYS A 80 -12.29 -1.57 2.58
N ASN A 81 -11.59 -0.56 3.07
CA ASN A 81 -10.16 -0.64 3.31
C ASN A 81 -9.91 -1.26 4.69
N ALA A 82 -9.34 -2.45 4.71
CA ALA A 82 -8.91 -3.15 5.92
C ALA A 82 -7.39 -3.02 6.17
N GLY A 83 -6.69 -2.29 5.29
CA GLY A 83 -5.26 -2.00 5.40
C GLY A 83 -4.94 -0.79 6.29
N GLY A 84 -3.64 -0.54 6.43
CA GLY A 84 -3.07 0.53 7.25
C GLY A 84 -2.79 1.85 6.53
N TYR A 85 -3.06 1.95 5.23
CA TYR A 85 -2.89 3.18 4.44
C TYR A 85 -4.13 3.54 3.64
N ASN A 86 -4.31 4.82 3.33
CA ASN A 86 -5.40 5.27 2.47
C ASN A 86 -5.22 4.69 1.06
N LEU A 87 -6.29 4.11 0.52
CA LEU A 87 -6.26 3.44 -0.79
C LEU A 87 -7.21 4.13 -1.74
N THR A 88 -6.72 4.41 -2.94
CA THR A 88 -7.56 4.75 -4.09
C THR A 88 -7.76 3.50 -4.91
N TYR A 89 -9.01 3.05 -5.04
CA TYR A 89 -9.34 1.94 -5.90
C TYR A 89 -10.00 2.45 -7.19
N SER A 90 -9.80 1.70 -8.27
CA SER A 90 -10.49 1.92 -9.54
C SER A 90 -11.26 0.65 -9.90
N ALA A 91 -12.51 0.81 -10.30
CA ALA A 91 -13.38 -0.28 -10.72
C ALA A 91 -13.91 0.02 -12.12
N ILE A 92 -13.86 -0.99 -12.99
CA ILE A 92 -14.50 -0.92 -14.30
C ILE A 92 -15.93 -1.40 -14.12
N ILE A 93 -16.88 -0.56 -14.47
CA ILE A 93 -18.30 -0.94 -14.53
C ILE A 93 -18.70 -0.95 -15.99
N GLY A 94 -19.45 -1.96 -16.38
CA GLY A 94 -20.03 -2.03 -17.71
C GLY A 94 -20.93 -3.24 -17.85
N PRO A 95 -21.85 -3.22 -18.83
CA PRO A 95 -22.60 -4.40 -19.19
C PRO A 95 -21.67 -5.49 -19.72
N VAL A 96 -22.07 -6.75 -19.53
CA VAL A 96 -21.40 -7.88 -20.18
C VAL A 96 -21.60 -7.75 -21.70
N PRO A 97 -20.54 -7.78 -22.53
CA PRO A 97 -20.60 -7.51 -23.98
C PRO A 97 -21.59 -8.36 -24.78
N THR A 98 -22.01 -9.49 -24.24
CA THR A 98 -22.88 -10.47 -24.90
C THR A 98 -24.29 -10.53 -24.29
N GLY A 99 -24.60 -9.67 -23.32
CA GLY A 99 -25.89 -9.69 -22.62
C GLY A 99 -26.94 -8.81 -23.30
N ALA A 100 -28.22 -9.15 -23.14
CA ALA A 100 -29.35 -8.34 -23.63
C ALA A 100 -29.38 -6.90 -23.07
N MET A 101 -28.71 -6.64 -21.93
CA MET A 101 -28.57 -5.29 -21.36
C MET A 101 -27.40 -4.50 -21.94
N TYR A 102 -26.58 -5.11 -22.80
CA TYR A 102 -25.43 -4.43 -23.41
C TYR A 102 -25.89 -3.25 -24.27
N ASP A 103 -26.78 -3.48 -25.22
CA ASP A 103 -27.16 -2.45 -26.21
C ASP A 103 -28.29 -1.52 -25.73
N HIS A 104 -28.94 -1.83 -24.61
CA HIS A 104 -30.15 -1.11 -24.15
C HIS A 104 -30.11 -0.70 -22.68
N GLY A 105 -29.14 -1.17 -21.91
CA GLY A 105 -29.04 -0.88 -20.47
C GLY A 105 -28.28 0.41 -20.19
N VAL A 106 -28.84 1.24 -19.31
CA VAL A 106 -28.14 2.39 -18.71
C VAL A 106 -27.77 2.03 -17.29
N PHE A 107 -26.50 2.24 -16.92
CA PHE A 107 -26.00 1.96 -15.58
C PHE A 107 -25.61 3.25 -14.88
N ARG A 108 -25.96 3.38 -13.61
CA ARG A 108 -25.62 4.55 -12.78
C ARG A 108 -24.98 4.08 -11.50
N VAL A 109 -23.87 4.70 -11.14
CA VAL A 109 -23.09 4.34 -9.96
C VAL A 109 -23.10 5.50 -8.98
N TYR A 110 -23.39 5.18 -7.72
CA TYR A 110 -23.52 6.15 -6.64
C TYR A 110 -22.61 5.75 -5.48
N SER A 111 -21.99 6.74 -4.83
CA SER A 111 -21.27 6.57 -3.57
C SER A 111 -22.21 6.84 -2.40
N GLY A 112 -22.18 5.97 -1.38
CA GLY A 112 -22.95 6.15 -0.16
C GLY A 112 -24.48 6.10 -0.31
N ALA A 113 -24.98 5.58 -1.44
CA ALA A 113 -26.40 5.42 -1.67
C ALA A 113 -26.93 4.06 -1.17
N THR A 114 -28.21 4.02 -0.80
CA THR A 114 -28.88 2.80 -0.38
C THR A 114 -29.80 2.30 -1.49
N PRO A 115 -29.68 1.03 -1.95
CA PRO A 115 -30.57 0.49 -2.97
C PRO A 115 -31.97 0.30 -2.39
N VAL A 116 -32.98 0.78 -3.14
CA VAL A 116 -34.40 0.59 -2.85
C VAL A 116 -35.02 -0.03 -4.09
N ASN A 117 -35.56 -1.24 -3.95
CA ASN A 117 -36.22 -1.96 -5.04
C ASN A 117 -37.68 -2.21 -4.68
N GLY A 118 -38.58 -1.94 -5.62
CA GLY A 118 -40.02 -2.22 -5.46
C GLY A 118 -40.75 -2.15 -6.80
N ASN A 119 -41.78 -2.98 -7.00
CA ASN A 119 -42.59 -3.02 -8.23
C ASN A 119 -41.77 -3.05 -9.54
N GLY A 120 -40.68 -3.82 -9.59
CA GLY A 120 -39.84 -3.96 -10.79
C GLY A 120 -38.93 -2.75 -11.08
N VAL A 121 -38.91 -1.76 -10.20
CA VAL A 121 -38.07 -0.56 -10.30
C VAL A 121 -37.11 -0.49 -9.11
N GLY A 122 -35.82 -0.48 -9.43
CA GLY A 122 -34.72 -0.26 -8.51
C GLY A 122 -34.16 1.15 -8.63
N LYS A 123 -33.95 1.81 -7.49
CA LYS A 123 -33.31 3.12 -7.40
C LYS A 123 -32.28 3.14 -6.28
N CYS A 124 -31.21 3.91 -6.47
CA CYS A 124 -30.30 4.26 -5.40
C CYS A 124 -30.84 5.52 -4.70
N SER A 125 -31.18 5.40 -3.41
CA SER A 125 -31.70 6.51 -2.61
C SER A 125 -30.56 7.16 -1.82
N GLY A 126 -30.44 8.49 -1.94
CA GLY A 126 -29.34 9.25 -1.35
C GLY A 126 -28.01 9.08 -2.10
N GLY A 127 -26.92 9.55 -1.49
CA GLY A 127 -25.56 9.45 -2.03
C GLY A 127 -25.25 10.42 -3.16
N THR A 128 -24.04 10.28 -3.72
CA THR A 128 -23.53 11.12 -4.82
C THR A 128 -23.32 10.27 -6.06
N ALA A 129 -23.83 10.70 -7.22
CA ALA A 129 -23.56 10.01 -8.48
C ALA A 129 -22.07 10.16 -8.84
N ILE A 130 -21.40 9.03 -9.06
CA ILE A 130 -19.97 8.98 -9.44
C ILE A 130 -19.79 8.65 -10.91
N GLY A 131 -20.82 8.11 -11.56
CA GLY A 131 -20.78 7.78 -12.98
C GLY A 131 -22.14 7.39 -13.55
N THR A 132 -22.30 7.64 -14.84
CA THR A 132 -23.39 7.10 -15.65
C THR A 132 -22.77 6.48 -16.90
N LEU A 133 -23.23 5.30 -17.27
CA LEU A 133 -22.78 4.55 -18.44
C LEU A 133 -23.90 4.49 -19.44
N GLU A 134 -23.59 4.87 -20.66
CA GLU A 134 -24.45 4.67 -21.81
C GLU A 134 -24.41 3.21 -22.29
N PRO A 135 -25.43 2.76 -23.04
CA PRO A 135 -25.44 1.41 -23.58
C PRO A 135 -24.19 1.11 -24.41
N GLY A 136 -23.72 -0.14 -24.31
CA GLY A 136 -22.57 -0.66 -25.04
C GLY A 136 -21.21 -0.23 -24.48
N LEU A 137 -21.19 0.62 -23.45
CA LEU A 137 -19.95 1.22 -22.94
C LEU A 137 -19.64 0.75 -21.51
N SER A 138 -18.34 0.59 -21.27
CA SER A 138 -17.76 0.41 -19.94
C SER A 138 -17.04 1.68 -19.53
N SER A 139 -17.04 1.99 -18.23
CA SER A 139 -16.40 3.17 -17.67
C SER A 139 -15.68 2.80 -16.38
N THR A 140 -14.55 3.46 -16.15
CA THR A 140 -13.78 3.30 -14.93
C THR A 140 -14.23 4.36 -13.92
N VAL A 141 -14.69 3.92 -12.76
CA VAL A 141 -14.89 4.82 -11.62
C VAL A 141 -13.75 4.64 -10.62
N SER A 142 -13.32 5.73 -10.03
CA SER A 142 -12.31 5.71 -8.98
C SER A 142 -12.88 6.33 -7.72
N SER A 143 -12.53 5.78 -6.56
CA SER A 143 -12.94 6.32 -5.28
C SER A 143 -11.83 6.09 -4.25
N THR A 144 -11.59 7.09 -3.41
CA THR A 144 -10.62 7.01 -2.33
C THR A 144 -11.34 6.60 -1.06
N ILE A 145 -10.84 5.53 -0.44
CA ILE A 145 -11.36 5.01 0.82
C ILE A 145 -10.32 5.18 1.92
N PRO A 146 -10.64 5.94 2.99
CA PRO A 146 -9.73 6.10 4.10
C PRO A 146 -9.52 4.77 4.84
N THR A 147 -8.40 4.65 5.53
CA THR A 147 -8.18 3.55 6.49
C THR A 147 -9.28 3.51 7.53
N LEU A 148 -9.72 2.31 7.90
CA LEU A 148 -10.54 2.17 9.09
C LEU A 148 -9.76 2.72 10.30
N PRO A 149 -10.36 3.56 11.17
CA PRO A 149 -9.64 4.06 12.33
C PRO A 149 -9.19 2.86 13.18
N THR A 150 -7.88 2.69 13.31
CA THR A 150 -7.29 1.79 14.28
C THR A 150 -7.65 2.35 15.66
N HIS A 151 -8.59 1.72 16.35
CA HIS A 151 -8.87 2.05 17.73
C HIS A 151 -7.65 1.64 18.55
N THR A 152 -6.72 2.58 18.76
CA THR A 152 -5.68 2.45 19.78
C THR A 152 -6.36 2.60 21.13
N GLY A 153 -6.81 1.47 21.68
CA GLY A 153 -7.14 1.31 23.10
C GLY A 153 -6.01 0.59 23.80
#